data_AF-A0A2X1QFV7-F1
#
_entry.id   AF-A0A2X1QFV7-F1
#
_cell.length_a   1.000
_cell.length_b   1.000
_cell.length_c   1.000
_cell.angle_alpha   90.00
_cell.angle_beta   90.00
_cell.angle_gamma   90.00
#
_symmetry.space_group_name_H-M   'P 1'
#
loop_
_entity.id
_entity.type
_entity.pdbx_description
1 polymer ?
#
loop_
_entity_poly.entity_id
_entity_poly.type
_entity_poly.pdbx_seq_one_letter_code
_entity_poly.pdbx_strand_id
1 'polypeptide(L)'
;MKFAARFDRLQQAGPAWIQGKPAGSWATLILEQIDDMHDYYARYLPQMTLAACVPLLIVITIFPINWAAALILLGTAPLIPLFMALVGMGAADANRRNFQALARLSGHFLDRLRGMETLRIFHRGQAETDNIRDASQDFRQRTMEVLRLAFLSSGVLEFFTSLSIALVAVYFGFSYLGELNFGHYGAGVTLMAGFLTLILAPEFFQPLRDLGTFYHAKAQAVGAADSLKTFMETPLTQVERGDKTLNDNDLISVEARDLVIKSPEGKVLAGPLNFALPAGARVVLVGQSGSGKSSLLNTLLGLSAL
;
A
#
# COMPACT_ATOMS: atom_id res chain seq x y z
N MET A 1 -0.63 21.86 0.67
CA MET A 1 0.80 22.21 0.49
C MET A 1 1.62 21.07 -0.14
N LYS A 2 1.52 19.80 0.30
CA LYS A 2 2.27 18.66 -0.30
C LYS A 2 1.83 18.22 -1.71
N PHE A 3 0.56 18.45 -2.08
CA PHE A 3 0.04 18.13 -3.42
C PHE A 3 0.63 19.03 -4.51
N ALA A 4 0.72 20.34 -4.26
CA ALA A 4 1.29 21.31 -5.21
C ALA A 4 2.74 20.96 -5.57
N ALA A 5 3.58 20.67 -4.57
CA ALA A 5 4.97 20.27 -4.77
C ALA A 5 5.15 18.98 -5.61
N ARG A 6 4.18 18.04 -5.59
CA ARG A 6 4.25 16.84 -6.46
C ARG A 6 3.81 17.12 -7.89
N PHE A 7 2.82 17.98 -8.07
CA PHE A 7 2.39 18.42 -9.39
C PHE A 7 3.50 19.21 -10.09
N ASP A 8 4.19 20.09 -9.35
CA ASP A 8 5.36 20.82 -9.85
C ASP A 8 6.48 19.86 -10.27
N ARG A 9 6.70 18.79 -9.49
CA ARG A 9 7.71 17.77 -9.81
C ARG A 9 7.37 16.96 -11.08
N LEU A 10 6.09 16.65 -11.31
CA LEU A 10 5.63 16.03 -12.55
C LEU A 10 5.79 16.96 -13.75
N GLN A 11 5.53 18.27 -13.58
CA GLN A 11 5.80 19.25 -14.63
C GLN A 11 7.29 19.39 -14.93
N GLN A 12 8.15 19.34 -13.90
CA GLN A 12 9.61 19.43 -14.04
C GLN A 12 10.24 18.18 -14.68
N ALA A 13 9.64 16.99 -14.49
CA ALA A 13 10.13 15.74 -15.07
C ALA A 13 10.10 15.72 -16.61
N GLY A 14 9.25 16.56 -17.21
CA GLY A 14 9.16 16.72 -18.65
C GLY A 14 8.64 15.47 -19.41
N PRO A 15 8.39 15.59 -20.72
CA PRO A 15 7.75 14.54 -21.51
C PRO A 15 8.63 13.31 -21.76
N ALA A 16 9.96 13.49 -21.70
CA ALA A 16 10.95 12.42 -21.86
C ALA A 16 10.82 11.33 -20.78
N TRP A 17 10.49 11.75 -19.55
CA TRP A 17 10.39 10.86 -18.38
C TRP A 17 9.05 10.11 -18.33
N ILE A 18 8.02 10.66 -18.98
CA ILE A 18 6.67 10.07 -19.07
C ILE A 18 6.64 8.87 -20.05
N GLN A 19 7.54 8.80 -21.03
CA GLN A 19 7.57 7.69 -22.00
C GLN A 19 8.12 6.36 -21.43
N GLY A 20 8.82 6.38 -20.28
CA GLY A 20 9.43 5.20 -19.67
C GLY A 20 8.49 4.32 -18.82
N LYS A 21 7.31 4.83 -18.43
CA LYS A 21 6.29 4.05 -17.69
C LYS A 21 4.88 4.48 -18.12
N PRO A 22 3.92 3.53 -18.29
CA PRO A 22 2.58 3.88 -18.73
C PRO A 22 1.93 4.92 -17.81
N ALA A 23 1.32 5.95 -18.40
CA ALA A 23 0.61 7.05 -17.73
C ALA A 23 -0.34 6.56 -16.61
N GLY A 24 -0.98 5.40 -16.81
CA GLY A 24 -1.87 4.76 -15.83
C GLY A 24 -1.17 4.40 -14.52
N SER A 25 0.08 3.96 -14.54
CA SER A 25 0.83 3.61 -13.32
C SER A 25 1.05 4.81 -12.39
N TRP A 26 1.10 6.03 -12.95
CA TRP A 26 1.35 7.27 -12.22
C TRP A 26 0.08 7.83 -11.57
N ALA A 27 -1.06 7.74 -12.26
CA ALA A 27 -2.36 8.09 -11.68
C ALA A 27 -2.67 7.19 -10.48
N THR A 28 -2.39 5.89 -10.61
CA THR A 28 -2.51 4.92 -9.50
C THR A 28 -1.56 5.25 -8.35
N LEU A 29 -0.30 5.58 -8.64
CA LEU A 29 0.70 5.91 -7.61
C LEU A 29 0.36 7.19 -6.82
N ILE A 30 -0.31 8.16 -7.44
CA ILE A 30 -0.67 9.43 -6.79
C ILE A 30 -2.03 9.36 -6.12
N LEU A 31 -3.01 8.65 -6.69
CA LEU A 31 -4.36 8.55 -6.10
C LEU A 31 -4.40 7.49 -4.99
N GLU A 32 -3.93 6.28 -5.28
CA GLU A 32 -4.12 5.12 -4.39
C GLU A 32 -3.17 5.20 -3.16
N GLN A 33 -1.93 5.64 -3.34
CA GLN A 33 -0.97 5.76 -2.22
C GLN A 33 -1.29 6.91 -1.26
N ILE A 34 -2.08 7.90 -1.67
CA ILE A 34 -2.49 8.99 -0.78
C ILE A 34 -3.66 8.57 0.10
N ASP A 35 -4.60 7.79 -0.44
CA ASP A 35 -5.70 7.21 0.33
C ASP A 35 -5.18 6.22 1.39
N ASP A 36 -4.19 5.38 1.05
CA ASP A 36 -3.53 4.49 2.01
C ASP A 36 -2.86 5.26 3.18
N MET A 37 -2.30 6.43 2.91
CA MET A 37 -1.75 7.29 3.96
C MET A 37 -2.85 7.96 4.79
N HIS A 38 -4.00 8.29 4.20
CA HIS A 38 -5.12 8.89 4.93
C HIS A 38 -5.63 7.97 6.03
N ASP A 39 -5.85 6.68 5.74
CA ASP A 39 -6.37 5.72 6.72
C ASP A 39 -5.41 5.50 7.89
N TYR A 40 -4.10 5.59 7.66
CA TYR A 40 -3.11 5.55 8.75
C TYR A 40 -3.28 6.72 9.73
N TYR A 41 -3.40 7.95 9.22
CA TYR A 41 -3.54 9.13 10.08
C TYR A 41 -4.95 9.29 10.67
N ALA A 42 -5.98 8.94 9.90
CA ALA A 42 -7.38 9.15 10.28
C ALA A 42 -7.92 8.03 11.18
N ARG A 43 -7.42 6.80 11.07
CA ARG A 43 -7.96 5.63 11.79
C ARG A 43 -6.95 4.99 12.72
N TYR A 44 -5.75 4.65 12.22
CA TYR A 44 -4.77 3.89 13.00
C TYR A 44 -4.20 4.67 14.19
N LEU A 45 -3.72 5.92 13.99
CA LEU A 45 -3.13 6.72 15.06
C LEU A 45 -4.14 7.07 16.18
N PRO A 46 -5.37 7.54 15.88
CA PRO A 46 -6.40 7.73 16.90
C PRO A 46 -6.71 6.45 17.64
N GLN A 47 -6.86 5.33 16.93
CA GLN A 47 -7.16 4.04 17.55
C GLN A 47 -6.02 3.55 18.46
N MET A 48 -4.76 3.76 18.07
CA MET A 48 -3.62 3.41 18.92
C MET A 48 -3.64 4.20 20.25
N THR A 49 -4.09 5.45 20.19
CA THR A 49 -4.27 6.29 21.38
C THR A 49 -5.39 5.74 22.27
N LEU A 50 -6.55 5.39 21.69
CA LEU A 50 -7.65 4.77 22.43
C LEU A 50 -7.26 3.41 23.03
N ALA A 51 -6.50 2.60 22.27
CA ALA A 51 -5.99 1.30 22.69
C ALA A 51 -5.00 1.37 23.86
N ALA A 52 -4.37 2.52 24.10
CA ALA A 52 -3.55 2.75 25.28
C ALA A 52 -4.36 3.42 26.41
N CYS A 53 -5.12 4.46 26.10
CA CYS A 53 -5.81 5.28 27.10
C CYS A 53 -6.97 4.55 27.79
N VAL A 54 -7.85 3.88 27.03
CA VAL A 54 -9.06 3.25 27.60
C VAL A 54 -8.70 2.11 28.55
N PRO A 55 -7.83 1.13 28.18
CA PRO A 55 -7.41 0.10 29.12
C PRO A 55 -6.76 0.65 30.38
N LEU A 56 -5.95 1.71 30.23
CA LEU A 56 -5.27 2.37 31.35
C LEU A 56 -6.25 3.07 32.30
N LEU A 57 -7.25 3.78 31.78
CA LEU A 57 -8.32 4.38 32.58
C LEU A 57 -9.14 3.33 33.34
N ILE A 58 -9.46 2.21 32.68
CA ILE A 58 -10.18 1.10 33.32
C ILE A 58 -9.35 0.48 34.44
N VAL A 59 -8.05 0.25 34.22
CA VAL A 59 -7.14 -0.24 35.27
C VAL A 59 -7.04 0.75 36.43
N ILE A 60 -6.89 2.05 36.17
CA ILE A 60 -6.86 3.10 37.22
C ILE A 60 -8.15 3.10 38.03
N THR A 61 -9.29 2.82 37.40
CA THR A 61 -10.60 2.77 38.07
C THR A 61 -10.76 1.50 38.92
N ILE A 62 -10.34 0.35 38.39
CA ILE A 62 -10.50 -0.95 39.06
C ILE A 62 -9.45 -1.17 40.15
N PHE A 63 -8.21 -0.71 39.96
CA PHE A 63 -7.10 -0.94 40.88
C PHE A 63 -7.36 -0.54 42.35
N PRO A 64 -7.94 0.64 42.68
CA PRO A 64 -8.27 0.99 44.06
C PRO A 64 -9.46 0.18 44.63
N ILE A 65 -10.26 -0.44 43.77
CA ILE A 65 -11.40 -1.27 44.17
C ILE A 65 -10.96 -2.71 44.41
N ASN A 66 -10.20 -3.26 43.46
CA ASN A 66 -9.65 -4.61 43.51
C ASN A 66 -8.38 -4.70 42.65
N TRP A 67 -7.22 -4.81 43.30
CA TRP A 67 -5.93 -4.86 42.61
C TRP A 67 -5.72 -6.19 41.87
N ALA A 68 -6.27 -7.30 42.37
CA ALA A 68 -6.10 -8.60 41.74
C ALA A 68 -6.84 -8.67 40.39
N ALA A 69 -8.08 -8.15 40.33
CA ALA A 69 -8.85 -8.04 39.10
C ALA A 69 -8.13 -7.14 38.07
N ALA A 70 -7.58 -6.00 38.51
CA ALA A 70 -6.79 -5.13 37.64
C ALA A 70 -5.54 -5.83 37.08
N LEU A 71 -4.85 -6.64 37.90
CA LEU A 71 -3.71 -7.44 37.45
C LEU A 71 -4.10 -8.59 36.53
N ILE A 72 -5.26 -9.23 36.72
CA ILE A 72 -5.76 -10.24 35.78
C ILE A 72 -5.96 -9.61 34.40
N LEU A 73 -6.66 -8.47 34.33
CA LEU A 73 -6.86 -7.73 33.08
C LEU A 73 -5.53 -7.30 32.45
N LEU A 74 -4.64 -6.70 33.24
CA LEU A 74 -3.35 -6.22 32.76
C LEU A 74 -2.38 -7.36 32.38
N GLY A 75 -2.51 -8.53 33.00
CA GLY A 75 -1.73 -9.72 32.67
C GLY A 75 -2.20 -10.38 31.37
N THR A 76 -3.50 -10.36 31.08
CA THR A 76 -4.04 -10.92 29.84
C THR A 76 -4.00 -9.94 28.66
N ALA A 77 -3.95 -8.62 28.91
CA ALA A 77 -3.92 -7.60 27.85
C ALA A 77 -2.77 -7.78 26.84
N PRO A 78 -1.50 -8.01 27.25
CA PRO A 78 -0.36 -8.11 26.33
C PRO A 78 -0.42 -9.34 25.42
N LEU A 79 -1.16 -10.38 25.80
CA LEU A 79 -1.32 -11.57 24.96
C LEU A 79 -2.02 -11.22 23.64
N ILE A 80 -2.95 -10.26 23.65
CA ILE A 80 -3.67 -9.86 22.44
C ILE A 80 -2.73 -9.20 21.41
N PRO A 81 -1.98 -8.13 21.72
CA PRO A 81 -0.99 -7.56 20.79
C PRO A 81 0.10 -8.56 20.37
N LEU A 82 0.53 -9.46 21.27
CA LEU A 82 1.52 -10.49 20.95
C LEU A 82 1.01 -11.41 19.82
N PHE A 83 -0.20 -11.95 19.95
CA PHE A 83 -0.80 -12.79 18.92
C PHE A 83 -1.15 -12.00 17.65
N MET A 84 -1.56 -10.74 17.77
CA MET A 84 -1.75 -9.86 16.61
C MET A 84 -0.45 -9.63 15.85
N ALA A 85 0.69 -9.44 16.52
CA ALA A 85 1.97 -9.33 15.87
C ALA A 85 2.35 -10.63 15.15
N LEU A 86 2.15 -11.78 15.80
CA LEU A 86 2.45 -13.10 15.24
C LEU A 86 1.61 -13.40 13.98
N VAL A 87 0.31 -13.14 14.02
CA VAL A 87 -0.59 -13.37 12.87
C VAL A 87 -0.42 -12.27 11.81
N GLY A 88 -0.22 -11.03 12.23
CA GLY A 88 -0.07 -9.86 11.36
C GLY A 88 1.17 -9.90 10.47
N MET A 89 2.29 -10.49 10.94
CA MET A 89 3.48 -10.71 10.11
C MET A 89 3.20 -11.56 8.86
N GLY A 90 2.34 -12.59 8.97
CA GLY A 90 1.99 -13.45 7.83
C GLY A 90 0.91 -12.87 6.91
N ALA A 91 0.10 -11.94 7.42
CA ALA A 91 -1.07 -11.45 6.71
C ALA A 91 -0.75 -10.47 5.58
N ALA A 92 0.26 -9.60 5.77
CA ALA A 92 0.71 -8.71 4.70
C ALA A 92 1.26 -9.51 3.50
N ASP A 93 2.06 -10.55 3.77
CA ASP A 93 2.61 -11.44 2.74
C ASP A 93 1.53 -12.25 2.03
N ALA A 94 0.57 -12.82 2.77
CA ALA A 94 -0.57 -13.54 2.19
C ALA A 94 -1.41 -12.63 1.28
N ASN A 95 -1.70 -11.41 1.73
CA ASN A 95 -2.45 -10.44 0.94
C ASN A 95 -1.70 -10.05 -0.34
N ARG A 96 -0.39 -9.79 -0.24
CA ARG A 96 0.46 -9.49 -1.40
C ARG A 96 0.46 -10.63 -2.42
N ARG A 97 0.58 -11.88 -1.97
CA ARG A 97 0.52 -13.07 -2.85
C ARG A 97 -0.85 -13.19 -3.52
N ASN A 98 -1.94 -12.91 -2.80
CA ASN A 98 -3.30 -12.90 -3.34
C ASN A 98 -3.49 -11.86 -4.44
N PHE A 99 -3.03 -10.62 -4.22
CA PHE A 99 -3.06 -9.56 -5.24
C PHE A 99 -2.23 -9.92 -6.49
N GLN A 100 -1.05 -10.51 -6.31
CA GLN A 100 -0.23 -10.96 -7.43
C GLN A 100 -0.92 -12.10 -8.22
N ALA A 101 -1.57 -13.03 -7.54
CA ALA A 101 -2.33 -14.10 -8.20
C ALA A 101 -3.51 -13.53 -9.00
N LEU A 102 -4.24 -12.56 -8.45
CA LEU A 102 -5.32 -11.85 -9.15
C LEU A 102 -4.80 -11.13 -10.40
N ALA A 103 -3.71 -10.37 -10.28
CA ALA A 103 -3.12 -9.65 -11.41
C ALA A 103 -2.67 -10.60 -12.52
N ARG A 104 -2.06 -11.74 -12.17
CA ARG A 104 -1.69 -12.79 -13.14
C ARG A 104 -2.92 -13.36 -13.83
N LEU A 105 -3.97 -13.72 -13.08
CA LEU A 105 -5.21 -14.25 -13.62
C LEU A 105 -5.87 -13.27 -14.60
N SER A 106 -5.99 -11.99 -14.23
CA SER A 106 -6.54 -10.95 -15.10
C SER A 106 -5.70 -10.73 -16.36
N GLY A 107 -4.37 -10.73 -16.23
CA GLY A 107 -3.45 -10.62 -17.38
C GLY A 107 -3.60 -11.79 -18.35
N HIS A 108 -3.55 -13.03 -17.83
CA HIS A 108 -3.78 -14.23 -18.64
C HIS A 108 -5.13 -14.17 -19.34
N PHE A 109 -6.20 -13.85 -18.63
CA PHE A 109 -7.54 -13.78 -19.21
C PHE A 109 -7.64 -12.76 -20.36
N LEU A 110 -7.08 -11.55 -20.17
CA LEU A 110 -7.07 -10.51 -21.19
C LEU A 110 -6.28 -10.92 -22.44
N ASP A 111 -5.11 -11.55 -22.26
CA ASP A 111 -4.28 -12.02 -23.36
C ASP A 111 -5.01 -13.09 -24.19
N ARG A 112 -5.77 -13.98 -23.53
CA ARG A 112 -6.57 -14.99 -24.25
C ARG A 112 -7.78 -14.41 -24.95
N LEU A 113 -8.42 -13.38 -24.38
CA LEU A 113 -9.49 -12.66 -25.07
C LEU A 113 -8.97 -11.98 -26.35
N ARG A 114 -7.79 -11.35 -26.27
CA ARG A 114 -7.15 -10.71 -27.43
C ARG A 114 -6.68 -11.71 -28.49
N GLY A 115 -6.17 -12.87 -28.06
CA GLY A 115 -5.67 -13.94 -28.94
C GLY A 115 -6.69 -15.01 -29.32
N MET A 116 -7.98 -14.80 -29.06
CA MET A 116 -9.01 -15.85 -29.16
C MET A 116 -9.12 -16.45 -30.56
N GLU A 117 -9.03 -15.61 -31.60
CA GLU A 117 -9.07 -16.06 -33.00
C GLU A 117 -7.91 -17.00 -33.32
N THR A 118 -6.68 -16.63 -32.93
CA THR A 118 -5.49 -17.46 -33.09
C THR A 118 -5.63 -18.78 -32.34
N LEU A 119 -6.06 -18.75 -31.08
CA LEU A 119 -6.29 -19.96 -30.28
C LEU A 119 -7.30 -20.91 -30.92
N ARG A 120 -8.33 -20.37 -31.58
CA ARG A 120 -9.34 -21.15 -32.29
C ARG A 120 -8.78 -21.79 -33.57
N ILE A 121 -8.01 -21.05 -34.37
CA ILE A 121 -7.35 -21.56 -35.57
C ILE A 121 -6.42 -22.74 -35.23
N PHE A 122 -5.63 -22.60 -34.17
CA PHE A 122 -4.71 -23.65 -33.70
C PHE A 122 -5.37 -24.73 -32.83
N HIS A 123 -6.70 -24.73 -32.65
CA HIS A 123 -7.44 -25.70 -31.86
C HIS A 123 -6.92 -25.85 -30.41
N ARG A 124 -6.44 -24.76 -29.80
CA ARG A 124 -5.84 -24.73 -28.45
C ARG A 124 -6.80 -24.31 -27.33
N GLY A 125 -8.10 -24.15 -27.61
CA GLY A 125 -9.07 -23.65 -26.64
C GLY A 125 -9.20 -24.47 -25.35
N GLN A 126 -9.14 -25.80 -25.43
CA GLN A 126 -9.25 -26.66 -24.25
C GLN A 126 -8.02 -26.52 -23.33
N ALA A 127 -6.81 -26.59 -23.90
CA ALA A 127 -5.57 -26.40 -23.17
C ALA A 127 -5.53 -25.04 -22.45
N GLU A 128 -6.12 -24.02 -23.06
CA GLU A 128 -6.20 -22.70 -22.44
C GLU A 128 -7.24 -22.60 -21.32
N THR A 129 -8.35 -23.29 -21.48
CA THR A 129 -9.36 -23.41 -20.42
C THR A 129 -8.76 -24.06 -19.16
N ASP A 130 -7.91 -25.08 -19.34
CA ASP A 130 -7.22 -25.75 -18.24
C ASP A 130 -6.19 -24.82 -17.58
N ASN A 131 -5.43 -24.04 -18.35
CA ASN A 131 -4.53 -23.01 -17.79
C ASN A 131 -5.27 -21.96 -16.95
N ILE A 132 -6.43 -21.47 -17.42
CA ILE A 132 -7.25 -20.51 -16.68
C ILE A 132 -7.80 -21.16 -15.40
N ARG A 133 -8.19 -22.43 -15.46
CA ARG A 133 -8.63 -23.19 -14.28
C ARG A 133 -7.52 -23.30 -13.24
N ASP A 134 -6.30 -23.59 -13.64
CA ASP A 134 -5.14 -23.68 -12.73
C ASP A 134 -4.82 -22.32 -12.09
N ALA A 135 -4.80 -21.24 -12.88
CA ALA A 135 -4.61 -19.88 -12.37
C ALA A 135 -5.74 -19.45 -11.40
N SER A 136 -6.98 -19.83 -11.70
CA SER A 136 -8.13 -19.58 -10.82
C SER A 136 -8.03 -20.38 -9.52
N GLN A 137 -7.48 -21.60 -9.57
CA GLN A 137 -7.28 -22.43 -8.39
C GLN A 137 -6.14 -21.90 -7.50
N ASP A 138 -5.04 -21.41 -8.06
CA ASP A 138 -3.99 -20.70 -7.29
C ASP A 138 -4.61 -19.47 -6.60
N PHE A 139 -5.35 -18.63 -7.34
CA PHE A 139 -6.03 -17.48 -6.74
C PHE A 139 -6.99 -17.87 -5.61
N ARG A 140 -7.79 -18.92 -5.79
CA ARG A 140 -8.68 -19.44 -4.74
C ARG A 140 -7.90 -19.88 -3.51
N GLN A 141 -6.79 -20.60 -3.68
CA GLN A 141 -5.94 -21.03 -2.56
C GLN A 141 -5.37 -19.82 -1.80
N ARG A 142 -4.86 -18.80 -2.50
CA ARG A 142 -4.36 -17.56 -1.88
C ARG A 142 -5.44 -16.79 -1.13
N THR A 143 -6.65 -16.72 -1.69
CA THR A 143 -7.79 -16.11 -1.01
C THR A 143 -8.13 -16.85 0.28
N MET A 144 -8.14 -18.18 0.26
CA MET A 144 -8.37 -19.00 1.46
C MET A 144 -7.27 -18.83 2.51
N GLU A 145 -6.01 -18.66 2.11
CA GLU A 145 -4.91 -18.33 3.03
C GLU A 145 -5.17 -17.02 3.78
N VAL A 146 -5.55 -15.94 3.05
CA VAL A 146 -5.90 -14.64 3.66
C VAL A 146 -7.08 -14.77 4.62
N LEU A 147 -8.16 -15.45 4.20
CA LEU A 147 -9.34 -15.65 5.04
C LEU A 147 -9.01 -16.44 6.31
N ARG A 148 -8.19 -17.50 6.21
CA ARG A 148 -7.76 -18.29 7.36
C ARG A 148 -7.02 -17.43 8.37
N LEU A 149 -6.13 -16.54 7.93
CA LEU A 149 -5.45 -15.62 8.83
C LEU A 149 -6.42 -14.62 9.48
N ALA A 150 -7.37 -14.08 8.72
CA ALA A 150 -8.36 -13.14 9.26
C ALA A 150 -9.22 -13.78 10.36
N PHE A 151 -9.74 -15.00 10.10
CA PHE A 151 -10.53 -15.74 11.09
C PHE A 151 -9.72 -16.18 12.29
N LEU A 152 -8.47 -16.62 12.10
CA LEU A 152 -7.61 -17.00 13.22
C LEU A 152 -7.31 -15.79 14.13
N SER A 153 -7.05 -14.63 13.54
CA SER A 153 -6.85 -13.39 14.30
C SER A 153 -8.08 -13.02 15.12
N SER A 154 -9.28 -13.08 14.54
CA SER A 154 -10.53 -12.79 15.24
C SER A 154 -10.84 -13.83 16.32
N GLY A 155 -10.63 -15.11 16.02
CA GLY A 155 -10.89 -16.21 16.96
C GLY A 155 -9.97 -16.16 18.18
N VAL A 156 -8.68 -15.87 17.99
CA VAL A 156 -7.74 -15.69 19.11
C VAL A 156 -8.15 -14.52 20.01
N LEU A 157 -8.61 -13.43 19.41
CA LEU A 157 -9.06 -12.24 20.12
C LEU A 157 -10.33 -12.49 20.96
N GLU A 158 -11.32 -13.16 20.38
CA GLU A 158 -12.52 -13.59 21.10
C GLU A 158 -12.18 -14.57 22.23
N PHE A 159 -11.27 -15.53 21.97
CA PHE A 159 -10.82 -16.48 22.96
C PHE A 159 -10.19 -15.80 24.17
N PHE A 160 -9.22 -14.89 23.99
CA PHE A 160 -8.57 -14.22 25.11
C PHE A 160 -9.48 -13.23 25.84
N THR A 161 -10.39 -12.58 25.12
CA THR A 161 -11.39 -11.70 25.75
C THR A 161 -12.32 -12.53 26.64
N SER A 162 -12.87 -13.62 26.11
CA SER A 162 -13.74 -14.54 26.83
C SER A 162 -13.04 -15.19 28.03
N LEU A 163 -11.80 -15.68 27.82
CA LEU A 163 -10.98 -16.25 28.88
C LEU A 163 -10.70 -15.24 30.00
N SER A 164 -10.40 -13.99 29.65
CA SER A 164 -10.16 -12.93 30.65
C SER A 164 -11.40 -12.62 31.47
N ILE A 165 -12.56 -12.47 30.82
CA ILE A 165 -13.84 -12.25 31.49
C ILE A 165 -14.18 -13.45 32.40
N ALA A 166 -13.94 -14.68 31.93
CA ALA A 166 -14.14 -15.89 32.71
C ALA A 166 -13.21 -15.95 33.94
N LEU A 167 -11.93 -15.62 33.78
CA LEU A 167 -10.98 -15.57 34.89
C LEU A 167 -11.39 -14.55 35.95
N VAL A 168 -11.83 -13.36 35.53
CA VAL A 168 -12.37 -12.34 36.42
C VAL A 168 -13.62 -12.85 37.15
N ALA A 169 -14.57 -13.47 36.42
CA ALA A 169 -15.79 -14.03 37.00
C ALA A 169 -15.51 -15.14 38.02
N VAL A 170 -14.61 -16.06 37.70
CA VAL A 170 -14.17 -17.15 38.59
C VAL A 170 -13.50 -16.56 39.83
N TYR A 171 -12.60 -15.59 39.67
CA TYR A 171 -11.95 -14.91 40.80
C TYR A 171 -12.97 -14.28 41.76
N PHE A 172 -13.95 -13.54 41.25
CA PHE A 172 -15.00 -12.96 42.08
C PHE A 172 -15.89 -14.03 42.71
N GLY A 173 -16.27 -15.08 41.96
CA GLY A 173 -17.09 -16.18 42.47
C GLY A 173 -16.46 -16.88 43.67
N PHE A 174 -15.18 -17.26 43.57
CA PHE A 174 -14.46 -17.87 44.68
C PHE A 174 -14.16 -16.89 45.82
N SER A 175 -13.95 -15.60 45.52
CA SER A 175 -13.81 -14.57 46.57
C SER A 175 -15.11 -14.40 47.38
N TYR A 176 -16.28 -14.49 46.74
CA TYR A 176 -17.56 -14.42 47.44
C TYR A 176 -17.88 -15.66 48.28
N LEU A 177 -17.36 -16.83 47.89
CA LEU A 177 -17.44 -18.06 48.67
C LEU A 177 -16.48 -18.08 49.87
N GLY A 178 -15.58 -17.09 49.99
CA GLY A 178 -14.57 -17.02 51.05
C GLY A 178 -13.35 -17.90 50.82
N GLU A 179 -13.24 -18.55 49.66
CA GLU A 179 -12.11 -19.40 49.27
C GLU A 179 -10.87 -18.57 48.88
N LEU A 180 -11.08 -17.36 48.35
CA LEU A 180 -10.00 -16.43 48.01
C LEU A 180 -10.13 -15.15 48.86
N ASN A 181 -9.12 -14.90 49.69
CA ASN A 181 -9.08 -13.76 50.61
C ASN A 181 -7.97 -12.76 50.25
N PHE A 182 -7.78 -12.51 48.95
CA PHE A 182 -6.79 -11.56 48.43
C PHE A 182 -7.40 -10.69 47.34
N GLY A 183 -6.71 -9.60 46.99
CA GLY A 183 -7.16 -8.67 45.94
C GLY A 183 -7.99 -7.49 46.44
N HIS A 184 -8.34 -7.47 47.73
CA HIS A 184 -9.05 -6.36 48.38
C HIS A 184 -8.16 -5.68 49.44
N TYR A 185 -8.42 -4.41 49.73
CA TYR A 185 -7.68 -3.62 50.73
C TYR A 185 -8.22 -3.83 52.15
N GLY A 186 -8.47 -5.08 52.53
CA GLY A 186 -8.99 -5.44 53.87
C GLY A 186 -10.50 -5.31 54.09
N ALA A 187 -11.25 -4.65 53.20
CA ALA A 187 -12.71 -4.48 53.32
C ALA A 187 -13.55 -5.67 52.79
N GLY A 188 -12.91 -6.76 52.38
CA GLY A 188 -13.55 -7.86 51.64
C GLY A 188 -13.90 -7.48 50.19
N VAL A 189 -14.27 -8.47 49.38
CA VAL A 189 -14.67 -8.25 47.99
C VAL A 189 -16.18 -7.96 47.95
N THR A 190 -16.55 -6.75 47.52
CA THR A 190 -17.97 -6.35 47.45
C THR A 190 -18.63 -6.79 46.15
N LEU A 191 -19.96 -7.01 46.17
CA LEU A 191 -20.72 -7.32 44.95
C LEU A 191 -20.59 -6.22 43.89
N MET A 192 -20.56 -4.96 44.33
CA MET A 192 -20.33 -3.80 43.47
C MET A 192 -18.99 -3.88 42.73
N ALA A 193 -17.92 -4.29 43.42
CA ALA A 193 -16.61 -4.45 42.80
C ALA A 193 -16.63 -5.49 41.67
N GLY A 194 -17.23 -6.66 41.91
CA GLY A 194 -17.32 -7.69 40.87
C GLY A 194 -18.22 -7.29 39.72
N PHE A 195 -19.37 -6.68 39.99
CA PHE A 195 -20.28 -6.24 38.94
C PHE A 195 -19.66 -5.15 38.05
N LEU A 196 -19.05 -4.13 38.67
CA LEU A 196 -18.34 -3.07 37.94
C LEU A 196 -17.22 -3.65 37.08
N THR A 197 -16.40 -4.54 37.64
CA THR A 197 -15.28 -5.15 36.90
C THR A 197 -15.79 -5.99 35.73
N LEU A 198 -16.84 -6.78 35.92
CA LEU A 198 -17.40 -7.62 34.86
C LEU A 198 -18.02 -6.80 33.72
N ILE A 199 -18.62 -5.65 34.03
CA ILE A 199 -19.13 -4.71 33.01
C ILE A 199 -17.98 -4.02 32.27
N LEU A 200 -16.90 -3.63 32.96
CA LEU A 200 -15.77 -2.95 32.35
C LEU A 200 -14.80 -3.89 31.61
N ALA A 201 -14.82 -5.19 31.90
CA ALA A 201 -13.90 -6.14 31.27
C ALA A 201 -14.04 -6.21 29.73
N PRO A 202 -15.24 -6.29 29.13
CA PRO A 202 -15.39 -6.17 27.67
C PRO A 202 -14.84 -4.87 27.08
N GLU A 203 -15.11 -3.74 27.75
CA GLU A 203 -14.67 -2.40 27.35
C GLU A 203 -13.14 -2.25 27.41
N PHE A 204 -12.48 -2.98 28.30
CA PHE A 204 -11.01 -3.04 28.38
C PHE A 204 -10.39 -3.65 27.12
N PHE A 205 -11.01 -4.69 26.55
CA PHE A 205 -10.47 -5.41 25.39
C PHE A 205 -10.93 -4.86 24.04
N GLN A 206 -12.01 -4.08 23.99
CA GLN A 206 -12.55 -3.54 22.74
C GLN A 206 -11.55 -2.67 21.96
N PRO A 207 -10.88 -1.67 22.56
CA PRO A 207 -9.92 -0.83 21.85
C PRO A 207 -8.72 -1.60 21.29
N LEU A 208 -8.25 -2.62 22.02
CA LEU A 208 -7.18 -3.52 21.59
C LEU A 208 -7.63 -4.37 20.39
N ARG A 209 -8.90 -4.79 20.39
CA ARG A 209 -9.52 -5.53 19.28
C ARG A 209 -9.62 -4.70 18.02
N ASP A 210 -10.13 -3.49 18.15
CA ASP A 210 -10.26 -2.55 17.03
C ASP A 210 -8.89 -2.24 16.42
N LEU A 211 -7.84 -2.10 17.25
CA LEU A 211 -6.46 -1.90 16.77
C LEU A 211 -5.98 -3.01 15.84
N GLY A 212 -6.41 -4.26 16.06
CA GLY A 212 -6.09 -5.39 15.18
C GLY A 212 -6.62 -5.22 13.76
N THR A 213 -7.80 -4.61 13.61
CA THR A 213 -8.39 -4.37 12.29
C THR A 213 -7.61 -3.31 11.51
N PHE A 214 -7.10 -2.29 12.20
CA PHE A 214 -6.32 -1.21 11.59
C PHE A 214 -4.83 -1.49 11.47
N TYR A 215 -4.33 -2.61 12.00
CA TYR A 215 -2.92 -2.99 11.87
C TYR A 215 -2.49 -3.16 10.41
N HIS A 216 -3.41 -3.59 9.53
CA HIS A 216 -3.18 -3.68 8.08
C HIS A 216 -2.95 -2.32 7.42
N ALA A 217 -3.65 -1.28 7.87
CA ALA A 217 -3.49 0.08 7.34
C ALA A 217 -2.06 0.60 7.57
N LYS A 218 -1.42 0.23 8.69
CA LYS A 218 0.01 0.55 8.92
C LYS A 218 0.92 -0.12 7.90
N ALA A 219 0.72 -1.41 7.62
CA ALA A 219 1.55 -2.14 6.66
C ALA A 219 1.42 -1.59 5.23
N GLN A 220 0.19 -1.24 4.81
CA GLN A 220 -0.06 -0.59 3.52
C GLN A 220 0.56 0.81 3.46
N ALA A 221 0.38 1.63 4.50
CA ALA A 221 0.94 2.98 4.55
C ALA A 221 2.48 3.01 4.54
N VAL A 222 3.15 2.04 5.17
CA VAL A 222 4.63 1.93 5.11
C VAL A 222 5.10 1.57 3.69
N GLY A 223 4.44 0.62 3.03
CA GLY A 223 4.76 0.26 1.64
C GLY A 223 4.49 1.40 0.64
N ALA A 224 3.41 2.15 0.85
CA ALA A 224 3.12 3.37 0.11
C ALA A 224 4.19 4.45 0.36
N ALA A 225 4.61 4.66 1.60
CA ALA A 225 5.64 5.63 1.96
C ALA A 225 6.99 5.32 1.30
N ASP A 226 7.42 4.06 1.25
CA ASP A 226 8.68 3.65 0.58
C ASP A 226 8.64 3.90 -0.93
N SER A 227 7.52 3.55 -1.57
CA SER A 227 7.32 3.79 -3.01
C SER A 227 7.38 5.29 -3.32
N LEU A 228 6.77 6.08 -2.45
CA LEU A 228 6.66 7.52 -2.62
C LEU A 228 7.96 8.26 -2.31
N LYS A 229 8.72 7.77 -1.32
CA LYS A 229 10.09 8.22 -1.04
C LYS A 229 11.00 7.92 -2.23
N THR A 230 10.94 6.71 -2.78
CA THR A 230 11.70 6.34 -3.99
C THR A 230 11.39 7.27 -5.15
N PHE A 231 10.11 7.58 -5.40
CA PHE A 231 9.71 8.57 -6.41
C PHE A 231 10.28 9.97 -6.12
N MET A 232 10.23 10.38 -4.84
CA MET A 232 10.77 11.66 -4.38
C MET A 232 12.31 11.73 -4.40
N GLU A 233 13.00 10.61 -4.52
CA GLU A 233 14.47 10.56 -4.55
C GLU A 233 15.01 10.21 -5.94
N THR A 234 14.16 9.75 -6.86
CA THR A 234 14.58 9.47 -8.23
C THR A 234 15.02 10.78 -8.91
N PRO A 235 16.27 10.86 -9.39
CA PRO A 235 16.75 12.03 -10.10
C PRO A 235 15.95 12.19 -11.38
N LEU A 236 15.33 13.36 -11.53
CA LEU A 236 14.71 13.75 -12.78
C LEU A 236 15.83 14.13 -13.75
N THR A 237 15.84 13.52 -14.93
CA THR A 237 16.70 13.99 -16.01
C THR A 237 16.21 15.38 -16.40
N GLN A 238 16.88 16.41 -15.90
CA GLN A 238 16.55 17.78 -16.29
C GLN A 238 16.83 17.92 -17.78
N VAL A 239 15.81 18.28 -18.55
CA VAL A 239 16.02 18.77 -19.91
C VAL A 239 16.70 20.13 -19.76
N GLU A 240 17.97 20.23 -20.16
CA GLU A 240 18.67 21.50 -20.20
C GLU A 240 17.88 22.47 -21.08
N ARG A 241 17.39 23.56 -20.48
CA ARG A 241 16.75 24.64 -21.22
C ARG A 241 17.82 25.63 -21.63
N GLY A 242 17.77 26.07 -22.89
CA GLY A 242 18.64 27.15 -23.35
C GLY A 242 18.29 28.48 -22.65
N ASP A 243 19.30 29.34 -22.49
CA ASP A 243 19.18 30.63 -21.80
C ASP A 243 18.48 31.74 -22.61
N LYS A 244 18.11 31.46 -23.87
CA LYS A 244 17.50 32.44 -24.76
C LYS A 244 15.97 32.31 -24.77
N THR A 245 15.30 33.40 -24.42
CA THR A 245 13.87 33.58 -24.64
C THR A 245 13.62 33.94 -26.10
N LEU A 246 12.81 33.15 -26.79
CA LEU A 246 12.37 33.42 -28.16
C LEU A 246 11.08 34.25 -28.12
N ASN A 247 10.95 35.24 -29.01
CA ASN A 247 9.68 35.96 -29.21
C ASN A 247 8.77 35.17 -30.15
N ASP A 248 7.47 35.16 -29.89
CA ASP A 248 6.48 34.39 -30.67
C ASP A 248 6.40 34.77 -32.16
N ASN A 249 6.89 35.95 -32.54
CA ASN A 249 6.82 36.46 -33.92
C ASN A 249 8.10 36.25 -34.75
N ASP A 250 9.17 35.70 -34.16
CA ASP A 250 10.43 35.53 -34.88
C ASP A 250 10.44 34.22 -35.69
N LEU A 251 10.84 34.30 -36.95
CA LEU A 251 11.09 33.11 -37.76
C LEU A 251 12.36 32.42 -37.28
N ILE A 252 12.26 31.15 -36.91
CA ILE A 252 13.37 30.37 -36.33
C ILE A 252 14.07 29.56 -37.43
N SER A 253 15.40 29.68 -37.50
CA SER A 253 16.25 28.74 -38.23
C SER A 253 16.84 27.70 -37.28
N VAL A 254 16.89 26.43 -37.70
CA VAL A 254 17.47 25.34 -36.89
C VAL A 254 18.70 24.80 -37.61
N GLU A 255 19.83 24.73 -36.90
CA GLU A 255 21.05 24.12 -37.41
C GLU A 255 21.50 23.00 -36.47
N ALA A 256 21.83 21.84 -37.03
CA ALA A 256 22.37 20.70 -36.32
C ALA A 256 23.75 20.37 -36.90
N ARG A 257 24.75 20.26 -36.02
CA ARG A 257 26.10 19.83 -36.36
C ARG A 257 26.48 18.62 -35.54
N ASP A 258 26.89 17.55 -36.23
CA ASP A 258 27.28 16.26 -35.65
C ASP A 258 26.29 15.74 -34.60
N LEU A 259 25.00 15.96 -34.86
CA LEU A 259 23.92 15.60 -33.95
C LEU A 259 23.80 14.08 -33.85
N VAL A 260 24.04 13.54 -32.66
CA VAL A 260 23.81 12.14 -32.32
C VAL A 260 22.65 12.08 -31.35
N ILE A 261 21.63 11.29 -31.67
CA ILE A 261 20.46 11.09 -30.82
C ILE A 261 20.62 9.75 -30.14
N LYS A 262 20.55 9.74 -28.81
CA LYS A 262 20.67 8.52 -27.99
C LYS A 262 19.34 8.18 -27.33
N SER A 263 19.17 6.89 -27.04
CA SER A 263 18.09 6.42 -26.17
C SER A 263 18.40 6.78 -24.71
N PRO A 264 17.41 6.73 -23.81
CA PRO A 264 17.64 6.90 -22.36
C PRO A 264 18.69 5.92 -21.81
N GLU A 265 18.84 4.74 -22.42
CA GLU A 265 19.84 3.72 -22.08
C GLU A 265 21.19 3.94 -22.76
N GLY A 266 21.38 5.04 -23.49
CA GLY A 266 22.64 5.42 -24.14
C GLY A 266 22.88 4.82 -25.53
N LYS A 267 21.92 4.09 -26.10
CA LYS A 267 22.05 3.51 -27.45
C LYS A 267 21.85 4.57 -28.53
N VAL A 268 22.72 4.62 -29.53
CA VAL A 268 22.56 5.56 -30.66
C VAL A 268 21.33 5.17 -31.49
N LEU A 269 20.36 6.09 -31.58
CA LEU A 269 19.13 5.96 -32.34
C LEU A 269 19.25 6.58 -33.74
N ALA A 270 20.00 7.66 -33.88
CA ALA A 270 20.29 8.32 -35.15
C ALA A 270 21.55 9.19 -35.03
N GLY A 271 22.31 9.34 -36.11
CA GLY A 271 23.47 10.23 -36.17
C GLY A 271 24.76 9.59 -36.70
N PRO A 272 25.81 10.42 -36.93
CA PRO A 272 25.81 11.88 -36.81
C PRO A 272 25.00 12.56 -37.93
N LEU A 273 24.15 13.53 -37.56
CA LEU A 273 23.30 14.29 -38.49
C LEU A 273 23.82 15.74 -38.61
N ASN A 274 23.92 16.20 -39.85
CA ASN A 274 24.29 17.56 -40.19
C ASN A 274 23.20 18.15 -41.09
N PHE A 275 22.49 19.17 -40.64
CA PHE A 275 21.45 19.82 -41.44
C PHE A 275 21.19 21.27 -41.01
N ALA A 276 20.67 22.06 -41.94
CA ALA A 276 20.18 23.42 -41.70
C ALA A 276 18.75 23.56 -42.22
N LEU A 277 17.85 24.03 -41.36
CA LEU A 277 16.46 24.34 -41.66
C LEU A 277 16.32 25.87 -41.63
N PRO A 278 16.25 26.53 -42.80
CA PRO A 278 16.08 27.97 -42.86
C PRO A 278 14.69 28.38 -42.35
N ALA A 279 14.62 29.62 -41.85
CA ALA A 279 13.41 30.17 -41.28
C ALA A 279 12.28 30.24 -42.32
N GLY A 280 11.10 29.72 -41.97
CA GLY A 280 9.93 29.66 -42.88
C GLY A 280 9.98 28.55 -43.93
N ALA A 281 11.00 27.68 -43.94
CA ALA A 281 11.08 26.56 -44.88
C ALA A 281 10.15 25.41 -44.47
N ARG A 282 9.55 24.75 -45.47
CA ARG A 282 8.84 23.46 -45.28
C ARG A 282 9.74 22.34 -45.76
N VAL A 283 10.14 21.47 -44.85
CA VAL A 283 11.04 20.35 -45.13
C VAL A 283 10.32 19.03 -44.88
N VAL A 284 10.56 18.06 -45.76
CA VAL A 284 10.02 16.70 -45.65
C VAL A 284 11.14 15.76 -45.22
N LEU A 285 10.91 15.02 -44.15
CA LEU A 285 11.83 14.01 -43.65
C LEU A 285 11.44 12.62 -44.18
N VAL A 286 12.32 12.02 -44.98
CA VAL A 286 12.07 10.71 -45.64
C VAL A 286 13.11 9.68 -45.22
N GLY A 287 12.70 8.43 -45.05
CA GLY A 287 13.59 7.31 -44.75
C GLY A 287 12.83 6.02 -44.41
N GLN A 288 13.51 4.88 -44.38
CA GLN A 288 12.92 3.58 -44.04
C GLN A 288 12.46 3.50 -42.58
N SER A 289 11.53 2.59 -42.24
CA SER A 289 11.12 2.38 -40.85
C SER A 289 12.33 2.07 -39.96
N GLY A 290 12.38 2.65 -38.76
CA GLY A 290 13.54 2.52 -37.86
C GLY A 290 14.72 3.44 -38.13
N SER A 291 14.70 4.28 -39.18
CA SER A 291 15.79 5.22 -39.50
C SER A 291 15.94 6.42 -38.54
N GLY A 292 15.24 6.44 -37.40
CA GLY A 292 15.34 7.51 -36.41
C GLY A 292 14.52 8.77 -36.67
N LYS A 293 13.57 8.76 -37.61
CA LYS A 293 12.72 9.93 -37.94
C LYS A 293 11.94 10.47 -36.74
N SER A 294 11.26 9.59 -36.01
CA SER A 294 10.50 9.97 -34.81
C SER A 294 11.42 10.46 -33.70
N SER A 295 12.61 9.88 -33.58
CA SER A 295 13.63 10.31 -32.62
C SER A 295 14.13 11.73 -32.92
N LEU A 296 14.36 12.07 -34.20
CA LEU A 296 14.73 13.42 -34.63
C LEU A 296 13.63 14.44 -34.31
N LEU A 297 12.37 14.11 -34.60
CA LEU A 297 11.23 14.99 -34.27
C LEU A 297 11.10 15.21 -32.76
N ASN A 298 11.21 14.15 -31.95
CA ASN A 298 11.17 14.27 -30.49
C ASN A 298 12.33 15.13 -29.95
N THR A 299 13.52 15.02 -30.56
CA THR A 299 14.69 15.84 -30.19
C THR A 299 14.46 17.31 -30.51
N LEU A 300 13.93 17.62 -31.70
CA LEU A 300 13.60 18.99 -32.10
C LEU A 300 12.50 19.62 -31.22
N LEU A 301 11.59 18.80 -30.69
CA LEU A 301 10.56 19.22 -29.74
C LEU A 301 11.08 19.36 -28.29
N GLY A 302 12.37 19.07 -28.03
CA GLY A 302 12.97 19.11 -26.71
C GLY A 302 12.52 17.97 -25.77
N LEU A 303 12.03 16.86 -26.33
CA LEU A 303 11.47 15.72 -25.59
C LEU A 303 12.49 14.59 -25.36
N SER A 304 13.72 14.72 -25.86
CA SER A 304 14.79 13.74 -25.69
C SER A 304 16.13 14.43 -25.49
N ALA A 305 17.00 13.80 -24.68
CA ALA A 305 18.36 14.28 -24.46
C ALA A 305 19.23 14.07 -25.72
N LEU A 306 20.18 14.99 -25.93
CA LEU A 306 21.21 14.94 -26.97
C LEU A 306 22.39 14.06 -26.53
#